data_AF-A0A0D8DKS7-F1
#
_entry.id   AF-A0A0D8DKS7-F1
#
_cell.length_a   1.000
_cell.length_b   1.000
_cell.length_c   1.000
_cell.angle_alpha   90.00
_cell.angle_beta   90.00
_cell.angle_gamma   90.00
#
_symmetry.space_group_name_H-M   'P 1'
#
loop_
_entity.id
_entity.type
_entity.pdbx_description
1 polymer ?
#
loop_
_entity_poly.entity_id
_entity_poly.type
_entity_poly.pdbx_seq_one_letter_code
_entity_poly.pdbx_strand_id
1 'polypeptide(L)'
;MSDNLTVFFDSSEWEESFNEYPGKLSKDYIPDIIIKSKSGEERIPVLLLSGESNKKLKKLQEFIDYVPGSSFNRRICIYSGNITPEIRIMCSKYNITLCRKIVINHGSFYKTIEATDIKKSSGPNDGHGIDKIQRREKNLYNT
;
A
#
# COMPACT_ATOMS: atom_id res chain seq x y z
N MET A 1 3.61 8.95 19.06
CA MET A 1 3.02 8.86 17.70
C MET A 1 2.08 7.69 17.70
N SER A 2 0.80 7.91 17.41
CA SER A 2 -0.17 6.81 17.29
C SER A 2 0.26 5.92 16.13
N ASP A 3 0.51 4.64 16.41
CA ASP A 3 0.63 3.63 15.36
C ASP A 3 -0.75 3.56 14.70
N ASN A 4 -0.95 4.33 13.62
CA ASN A 4 -2.17 4.27 12.83
C ASN A 4 -2.20 2.91 12.16
N LEU A 5 -2.77 1.92 12.83
CA LEU A 5 -2.84 0.55 12.33
C LEU A 5 -3.60 0.49 10.99
N THR A 6 -4.53 1.42 10.76
CA THR A 6 -5.37 1.46 9.55
C THR A 6 -5.48 2.87 9.00
N VAL A 7 -5.37 3.02 7.69
CA VAL A 7 -5.72 4.24 6.93
C VAL A 7 -6.99 3.96 6.12
N PHE A 8 -7.92 4.91 6.10
CA PHE A 8 -9.19 4.77 5.41
C PHE A 8 -9.28 5.70 4.21
N PHE A 9 -9.91 5.23 3.14
CA PHE A 9 -10.31 6.02 1.98
C PHE A 9 -11.76 5.70 1.62
N ASP A 10 -12.46 6.67 1.05
CA ASP A 10 -13.77 6.47 0.45
C ASP A 10 -13.64 6.24 -1.06
N SER A 11 -14.24 5.16 -1.57
CA SER A 11 -14.19 4.83 -3.01
C SER A 11 -14.97 5.79 -3.90
N SER A 12 -15.83 6.63 -3.34
CA SER A 12 -16.47 7.73 -4.08
C SER A 12 -15.47 8.80 -4.49
N GLU A 13 -14.38 8.96 -3.73
CA GLU A 13 -13.35 9.97 -3.95
C GLU A 13 -12.02 9.39 -4.42
N TRP A 14 -11.71 8.15 -4.03
CA TRP A 14 -10.40 7.55 -4.21
C TRP A 14 -10.49 6.19 -4.92
N GLU A 15 -9.44 5.85 -5.65
CA GLU A 15 -9.27 4.53 -6.25
C GLU A 15 -7.80 4.11 -6.20
N GLU A 16 -7.56 2.80 -6.13
CA GLU A 16 -6.23 2.22 -6.15
C GLU A 16 -5.82 1.78 -7.56
N SER A 17 -4.53 1.84 -7.82
CA SER A 17 -3.91 1.37 -9.05
C SER A 17 -2.60 0.70 -8.75
N PHE A 18 -2.37 -0.47 -9.35
CA PHE A 18 -1.17 -1.26 -9.18
C PHE A 18 -0.25 -1.04 -10.38
N ASN A 19 1.05 -0.94 -10.14
CA ASN A 19 2.06 -0.74 -11.19
C ASN A 19 1.85 0.54 -12.04
N GLU A 20 1.16 1.54 -11.49
CA GLU A 20 0.97 2.82 -12.18
C GLU A 20 2.16 3.73 -11.91
N TYR A 21 2.72 4.29 -12.98
CA TYR A 21 3.69 5.37 -12.85
C TYR A 21 2.98 6.67 -12.48
N PRO A 22 3.23 7.25 -11.29
CA PRO A 22 2.47 8.40 -10.80
C PRO A 22 2.83 9.73 -11.47
N GLY A 23 3.80 9.75 -12.40
CA GLY A 23 4.42 10.99 -12.87
C GLY A 23 5.34 11.60 -11.81
N LYS A 24 6.23 12.51 -12.20
CA LYS A 24 7.15 13.24 -11.29
C LYS A 24 8.21 12.39 -10.56
N LEU A 25 8.49 11.16 -11.02
CA LEU A 25 9.56 10.27 -10.51
C LEU A 25 10.65 10.03 -11.58
N SER A 26 11.79 9.43 -11.25
CA SER A 26 12.62 8.83 -12.31
C SER A 26 11.82 7.72 -13.00
N LYS A 27 12.02 7.49 -14.30
CA LYS A 27 11.24 6.48 -15.07
C LYS A 27 11.44 5.05 -14.56
N ASP A 28 12.40 4.83 -13.68
CA ASP A 28 12.86 3.50 -13.27
C ASP A 28 12.26 3.03 -11.95
N TYR A 29 11.48 3.87 -11.25
CA TYR A 29 10.82 3.51 -10.00
C TYR A 29 9.29 3.55 -10.10
N ILE A 30 8.66 2.42 -9.77
CA ILE A 30 7.21 2.26 -9.73
C ILE A 30 6.83 1.85 -8.30
N PRO A 31 6.07 2.67 -7.55
CA PRO A 31 5.54 2.28 -6.25
C PRO A 31 4.63 1.05 -6.36
N ASP A 32 4.56 0.24 -5.30
CA ASP A 32 3.73 -0.98 -5.30
C ASP A 32 2.25 -0.67 -5.60
N ILE A 33 1.75 0.44 -5.04
CA ILE A 33 0.37 0.90 -5.22
C ILE A 33 0.34 2.43 -5.30
N ILE A 34 -0.54 2.97 -6.13
CA ILE A 34 -0.94 4.38 -6.11
C ILE A 34 -2.39 4.47 -5.66
N ILE A 35 -2.66 5.25 -4.60
CA ILE A 35 -4.03 5.69 -4.31
C ILE A 35 -4.21 7.05 -4.95
N LYS A 36 -5.16 7.16 -5.88
CA LYS A 36 -5.43 8.37 -6.65
C LYS A 36 -6.82 8.91 -6.35
N SER A 37 -6.90 10.22 -6.27
CA SER A 37 -8.18 10.92 -6.24
C SER A 37 -8.86 10.79 -7.60
N LYS A 38 -10.18 10.62 -7.61
CA LYS A 38 -10.98 10.58 -8.83
C LYS A 38 -11.08 11.93 -9.54
N SER A 39 -10.84 13.04 -8.81
CA SER A 39 -10.65 14.36 -9.42
C SER A 39 -9.35 14.46 -10.22
N GLY A 40 -8.38 13.56 -9.97
CA GLY A 40 -7.07 13.54 -10.62
C GLY A 40 -6.05 14.52 -10.02
N GLU A 41 -6.42 15.26 -8.98
CA GLU A 41 -5.62 16.33 -8.38
C GLU A 41 -4.52 15.79 -7.45
N GLU A 42 -4.76 14.64 -6.83
CA GLU A 42 -3.84 14.01 -5.89
C GLU A 42 -3.57 12.54 -6.22
N ARG A 43 -2.30 12.16 -6.06
CA ARG A 43 -1.79 10.79 -6.10
C ARG A 43 -0.96 10.53 -4.86
N ILE A 44 -1.11 9.34 -4.30
CA ILE A 44 -0.47 8.93 -3.05
C ILE A 44 0.27 7.64 -3.33
N PRO A 45 1.61 7.68 -3.42
CA PRO A 45 2.40 6.49 -3.57
C PRO A 45 2.45 5.71 -2.26
N VAL A 46 2.29 4.39 -2.39
CA VAL A 46 2.23 3.43 -1.30
C VAL A 46 3.26 2.33 -1.52
N LEU A 47 4.07 2.07 -0.49
CA LEU A 47 5.07 1.02 -0.43
C LEU A 47 4.61 -0.13 0.48
N LEU A 48 4.81 -1.37 0.06
CA LEU A 48 4.59 -2.58 0.85
C LEU A 48 5.91 -3.08 1.45
N LEU A 49 6.00 -2.99 2.77
CA LEU A 49 7.12 -3.45 3.57
C LEU A 49 6.85 -4.87 4.10
N SER A 50 7.31 -5.88 3.35
CA SER A 50 7.23 -7.30 3.73
C SER A 50 8.58 -8.00 3.85
N GLY A 51 8.61 -9.09 4.63
CA GLY A 51 9.78 -9.93 4.83
C GLY A 51 10.71 -9.46 5.96
N GLU A 52 12.01 -9.70 5.80
CA GLU A 52 13.04 -9.43 6.80
C GLU A 52 13.30 -7.93 6.96
N SER A 53 13.68 -7.50 8.18
CA SER A 53 13.92 -6.09 8.52
C SER A 53 14.90 -5.39 7.58
N ASN A 54 16.00 -6.04 7.22
CA ASN A 54 17.01 -5.46 6.32
C ASN A 54 16.45 -5.19 4.91
N LYS A 55 15.56 -6.06 4.42
CA LYS A 55 14.89 -5.87 3.12
C LYS A 55 13.87 -4.74 3.18
N LYS A 56 13.10 -4.66 4.26
CA LYS A 56 12.16 -3.54 4.50
C LYS A 56 12.89 -2.21 4.56
N LEU A 57 14.02 -2.15 5.27
CA LEU A 57 14.83 -0.95 5.37
C LEU A 57 15.37 -0.50 4.01
N LYS A 58 15.93 -1.44 3.23
CA LYS A 58 16.42 -1.16 1.87
C LYS A 58 15.31 -0.62 0.96
N LYS A 59 14.15 -1.29 0.94
CA LYS A 59 12.98 -0.84 0.14
C LYS A 59 12.50 0.55 0.55
N LEU A 60 12.47 0.84 1.85
CA LEU A 60 12.08 2.16 2.35
C LEU A 60 13.07 3.23 1.90
N GLN A 61 14.38 2.94 1.95
CA GLN A 61 15.40 3.86 1.47
C GLN A 61 15.24 4.15 -0.03
N GLU A 62 15.07 3.11 -0.86
CA GLU A 62 14.78 3.26 -2.29
C GLU A 62 13.52 4.11 -2.52
N PHE A 63 12.44 3.86 -1.78
CA PHE A 63 11.22 4.65 -1.88
C PHE A 63 11.45 6.13 -1.53
N ILE A 64 12.24 6.44 -0.50
CA ILE A 64 12.57 7.81 -0.12
C ILE A 64 13.38 8.51 -1.23
N ASP A 65 14.36 7.81 -1.78
CA ASP A 65 15.29 8.36 -2.78
C ASP A 65 14.58 8.64 -4.10
N TYR A 66 13.67 7.74 -4.52
CA TYR A 66 12.98 7.87 -5.80
C TYR A 66 11.67 8.64 -5.71
N VAL A 67 10.98 8.66 -4.56
CA VAL A 67 9.68 9.31 -4.34
C VAL A 67 9.84 10.53 -3.43
N PRO A 68 10.35 11.68 -3.93
CA PRO A 68 10.61 12.85 -3.12
C PRO A 68 9.30 13.46 -2.57
N GLY A 69 9.34 13.90 -1.31
CA GLY A 69 8.19 14.46 -0.61
C GLY A 69 7.70 15.79 -1.20
N SER A 70 8.53 16.48 -1.98
CA SER A 70 8.11 17.67 -2.72
C SER A 70 7.15 17.37 -3.89
N SER A 71 7.15 16.13 -4.39
CA SER A 71 6.31 15.73 -5.52
C SER A 71 4.91 15.26 -5.10
N PHE A 72 4.73 14.87 -3.82
CA PHE A 72 3.53 14.25 -3.30
C PHE A 72 3.18 14.78 -1.91
N ASN A 73 1.92 15.18 -1.72
CA ASN A 73 1.43 15.65 -0.41
C ASN A 73 1.45 14.56 0.67
N ARG A 74 1.28 13.30 0.25
CA ARG A 74 1.19 12.14 1.15
C ARG A 74 2.00 10.98 0.60
N ARG A 75 2.59 10.20 1.50
CA ARG A 75 3.29 8.95 1.20
C ARG A 75 2.95 7.94 2.28
N ILE A 76 2.71 6.69 1.89
CA ILE A 76 2.26 5.64 2.82
C ILE A 76 3.18 4.42 2.72
N CYS A 77 3.48 3.82 3.86
CA CYS A 77 4.12 2.52 3.96
C CYS A 77 3.18 1.56 4.72
N ILE A 78 2.86 0.44 4.10
CA ILE A 78 2.12 -0.65 4.73
C ILE A 78 3.11 -1.71 5.17
N TYR A 79 3.11 -2.09 6.45
CA TYR A 79 4.04 -3.11 6.96
C TYR A 79 3.35 -4.39 7.41
N SER A 80 4.01 -5.51 7.12
CA SER A 80 3.74 -6.82 7.72
C SER A 80 4.68 -7.09 8.88
N GLY A 81 4.32 -8.05 9.75
CA GLY A 81 5.17 -8.48 10.85
C GLY A 81 5.64 -7.35 11.76
N ASN A 82 6.89 -7.47 12.22
CA ASN A 82 7.54 -6.47 13.07
C ASN A 82 8.27 -5.40 12.24
N ILE A 83 8.33 -4.20 12.81
CA ILE A 83 9.07 -3.06 12.28
C ILE A 83 10.15 -2.66 13.29
N THR A 84 11.36 -2.42 12.81
CA THR A 84 12.48 -1.93 13.63
C THR A 84 12.30 -0.45 13.98
N PRO A 85 12.92 0.03 15.10
CA PRO A 85 12.92 1.45 15.44
C PRO A 85 13.45 2.35 14.32
N GLU A 86 14.46 1.89 13.58
CA GLU A 86 15.06 2.61 12.47
C GLU A 86 14.05 2.93 11.35
N ILE A 87 13.24 1.96 10.95
CA ILE A 87 12.17 2.17 9.96
C ILE A 87 11.15 3.20 10.47
N ARG A 88 10.79 3.16 11.75
CA ARG A 88 9.87 4.15 12.35
C ARG A 88 10.46 5.56 12.31
N ILE A 89 11.73 5.69 12.65
CA ILE A 89 12.46 6.96 12.63
C ILE A 89 12.52 7.51 11.19
N MET A 90 12.86 6.68 10.20
CA MET A 90 12.90 7.13 8.81
C MET A 90 11.53 7.56 8.31
N CYS A 91 10.47 6.76 8.54
CA CYS A 91 9.12 7.15 8.16
C CYS A 91 8.72 8.49 8.80
N SER A 92 9.02 8.68 10.09
CA SER A 92 8.77 9.96 10.77
C SER A 92 9.58 11.11 10.18
N LYS A 93 10.88 10.93 9.94
CA LYS A 93 11.79 11.96 9.41
C LYS A 93 11.34 12.45 8.04
N TYR A 94 10.85 11.54 7.20
CA TYR A 94 10.41 11.85 5.84
C TYR A 94 8.89 12.05 5.73
N ASN A 95 8.16 12.21 6.83
CA ASN A 95 6.70 12.41 6.83
C ASN A 95 5.95 11.34 6.01
N ILE A 96 6.31 10.07 6.20
CA ILE A 96 5.68 8.90 5.58
C ILE A 96 4.76 8.28 6.61
N THR A 97 3.49 8.14 6.27
CA THR A 97 2.49 7.47 7.12
C THR A 97 2.79 5.99 7.15
N LEU A 98 3.08 5.46 8.34
CA LEU A 98 3.31 4.04 8.56
C LEU A 98 2.04 3.38 9.13
N CYS A 99 1.52 2.35 8.45
CA CYS A 99 0.31 1.64 8.87
C CYS A 99 0.36 0.14 8.59
N ARG A 100 -0.54 -0.67 9.17
CA ARG A 100 -0.64 -2.11 8.86
C ARG A 100 -1.50 -2.42 7.66
N LYS A 101 -2.48 -1.56 7.37
CA LYS A 101 -3.42 -1.75 6.27
C LYS A 101 -4.06 -0.45 5.80
N ILE A 102 -4.51 -0.48 4.56
CA ILE A 102 -5.42 0.50 3.99
C ILE A 102 -6.79 -0.16 3.83
N VAL A 103 -7.86 0.58 4.12
CA VAL A 103 -9.24 0.18 3.88
C VAL A 103 -9.89 1.18 2.93
N ILE A 104 -10.45 0.69 1.83
CA ILE A 104 -11.20 1.49 0.86
C ILE A 104 -12.68 1.12 0.99
N ASN A 105 -13.49 2.07 1.43
CA ASN A 105 -14.90 1.89 1.69
C ASN A 105 -15.73 2.05 0.41
N HIS A 106 -16.55 1.05 0.11
CA HIS A 106 -17.49 1.02 -1.01
C HIS A 106 -18.92 0.92 -0.49
N GLY A 107 -19.34 1.94 0.28
CA GLY A 107 -20.66 2.00 0.90
C GLY A 107 -20.93 0.81 1.83
N SER A 108 -21.52 -0.27 1.29
CA SER A 108 -21.90 -1.48 2.04
C SER A 108 -20.80 -2.53 2.19
N PHE A 109 -19.68 -2.39 1.48
CA PHE A 109 -18.53 -3.29 1.58
C PHE A 109 -17.24 -2.49 1.67
N TYR A 110 -16.16 -3.14 2.06
CA TYR A 110 -14.84 -2.53 2.10
C TYR A 110 -13.82 -3.46 1.45
N LYS A 111 -12.80 -2.86 0.83
CA LYS A 111 -11.62 -3.54 0.34
C LYS A 111 -10.46 -3.25 1.28
N THR A 112 -9.73 -4.27 1.69
CA THR A 112 -8.53 -4.12 2.52
C THR A 112 -7.28 -4.41 1.70
N ILE A 113 -6.25 -3.59 1.89
CA ILE A 113 -4.92 -3.73 1.33
C ILE A 113 -3.94 -3.87 2.49
N GLU A 114 -3.20 -4.98 2.54
CA GLU A 114 -2.21 -5.28 3.57
C GLU A 114 -0.91 -5.76 2.93
N ALA A 115 0.22 -5.54 3.59
CA ALA A 115 1.46 -6.22 3.23
C ALA A 115 1.41 -7.64 3.81
N THR A 116 1.72 -8.66 2.99
CA THR A 116 1.81 -10.05 3.43
C THR A 116 3.26 -10.49 3.49
N ASP A 117 3.65 -11.10 4.62
CA ASP A 117 4.90 -11.85 4.66
C ASP A 117 4.69 -13.12 3.84
N ILE A 118 5.50 -13.32 2.78
CA ILE A 118 5.57 -14.62 2.10
C ILE A 118 6.22 -15.60 3.08
N LYS A 119 5.45 -16.13 4.03
CA LYS A 119 5.82 -17.40 4.65
C LYS A 119 5.65 -18.43 3.54
N LYS A 120 6.75 -19.03 3.09
CA LYS A 120 6.73 -20.28 2.32
C LYS A 120 6.01 -21.33 3.19
N SER A 121 4.69 -21.38 3.14
CA SER A 121 3.95 -22.54 3.58
C SER A 121 4.12 -23.59 2.49
N SER A 122 4.95 -24.58 2.77
CA SER A 122 4.93 -25.87 2.09
C SER A 122 3.51 -26.46 2.18
N GLY A 123 2.77 -26.28 1.10
CA GLY A 123 1.49 -26.90 0.74
C GLY A 123 1.44 -26.91 -0.79
N PRO A 124 0.77 -27.88 -1.43
CA PRO A 124 1.03 -28.24 -2.81
C PRO A 124 0.87 -27.06 -3.76
N ASN A 125 1.86 -26.91 -4.63
CA ASN A 125 1.97 -25.90 -5.66
C ASN A 125 0.69 -25.78 -6.49
N ASP A 126 -0.05 -24.70 -6.31
CA ASP A 126 -0.79 -24.05 -7.38
C ASP A 126 -0.18 -22.65 -7.54
N GLY A 127 0.79 -22.57 -8.45
CA GLY A 127 1.56 -21.37 -8.68
C GLY A 127 0.71 -20.25 -9.27
N HIS A 128 0.37 -19.26 -8.46
CA HIS A 128 0.20 -17.86 -8.88
C HIS A 128 0.59 -16.98 -7.69
N GLY A 129 1.80 -16.42 -7.74
CA GLY A 129 2.14 -15.27 -6.92
C GLY A 129 1.23 -14.12 -7.33
N ILE A 130 0.57 -13.51 -6.34
CA ILE A 130 -0.54 -12.55 -6.47
C ILE A 130 -1.85 -13.24 -6.88
N ASP A 131 -2.74 -13.51 -5.91
CA ASP A 131 -4.19 -13.32 -6.08
C ASP A 131 -5.03 -13.75 -4.86
N LYS A 132 -5.91 -12.85 -4.39
CA LYS A 132 -7.37 -13.03 -4.54
C LYS A 132 -8.14 -11.82 -4.02
N ILE A 133 -8.59 -11.02 -4.99
CA ILE A 133 -9.66 -10.04 -4.89
C ILE A 133 -10.95 -10.79 -4.52
N GLN A 134 -11.49 -10.56 -3.32
CA GLN A 134 -12.86 -11.01 -3.00
C GLN A 134 -13.87 -9.96 -3.52
N ARG A 135 -14.34 -10.12 -4.76
CA ARG A 135 -15.63 -9.53 -5.18
C ARG A 135 -16.74 -10.41 -4.59
N ARG A 136 -17.42 -9.92 -3.57
CA ARG A 136 -18.77 -10.41 -3.23
C ARG A 136 -19.74 -9.76 -4.21
N GLU A 137 -20.11 -10.47 -5.27
CA GLU A 137 -21.37 -10.15 -5.95
C GLU A 137 -22.49 -10.53 -4.97
N LYS A 138 -23.19 -9.50 -4.50
CA LYS A 138 -24.45 -9.66 -3.75
C LYS A 138 -25.48 -10.20 -4.74
N ASN A 139 -25.96 -11.42 -4.50
CA ASN A 139 -27.21 -11.93 -5.07
C ASN A 139 -28.34 -10.90 -4.88
N LEU A 140 -28.87 -10.36 -5.97
CA LEU A 140 -30.12 -9.60 -6.13
C LEU A 140 -30.41 -9.68 -7.64
N TYR A 141 -31.30 -10.49 -8.21
CA TYR A 141 -32.66 -10.83 -7.84
C TYR A 141 -33.09 -12.18 -8.47
N ASN A 142 -33.97 -12.90 -7.76
CA ASN A 142 -34.97 -13.83 -8.31
C ASN A 142 -35.65 -13.17 -9.53
N THR A 143 -35.94 -13.84 -10.64
CA THR A 143 -37.07 -14.77 -10.87
C THR A 143 -36.98 -15.27 -12.31
#